data_AF-A0A7Z9JRC2-F1
#
_entry.id   AF-A0A7Z9JRC2-F1
#
_cell.length_a   1.000
_cell.length_b   1.000
_cell.length_c   1.000
_cell.angle_alpha   90.00
_cell.angle_beta   90.00
_cell.angle_gamma   90.00
#
_symmetry.space_group_name_H-M   'P 1'
#
loop_
_entity.id
_entity.type
_entity.pdbx_description
1 polymer ?
#
loop_
_entity_poly.entity_id
_entity_poly.type
_entity_poly.pdbx_seq_one_letter_code
_entity_poly.pdbx_strand_id
1 'polypeptide(L)'
;MKRIMILGLSLLMTLFIACEDKKDDAAVEESTVITVTTGNVNDGSFYYNLTIAAEDTNTWHVSLQNIDAGGGYYMPSIVLNNSVMVTIDNSVTFDELEEIPSNDQWSTDISIVAYGGDNEVLNYDQTNHTISVSNDNILIYIPFWMIPILI
;
A
#
# COMPACT_ATOMS: atom_id res chain seq x y z
N MET A 1 -73.31 -12.86 -23.56
CA MET A 1 -72.48 -12.35 -22.45
C MET A 1 -71.99 -13.60 -21.71
N LYS A 2 -70.72 -13.92 -21.46
CA LYS A 2 -69.50 -13.14 -21.21
C LYS A 2 -68.30 -14.06 -21.56
N ARG A 3 -67.20 -13.47 -22.04
CA ARG A 3 -65.97 -14.10 -22.55
C ARG A 3 -64.99 -14.43 -21.40
N ILE A 4 -64.27 -15.55 -21.46
CA ILE A 4 -62.95 -15.80 -20.82
C ILE A 4 -62.27 -16.91 -21.67
N MET A 5 -61.47 -16.65 -22.72
CA MET A 5 -60.08 -16.15 -22.82
C MET A 5 -59.00 -16.99 -22.09
N ILE A 6 -58.33 -17.82 -22.89
CA ILE A 6 -56.87 -18.11 -22.95
C ILE A 6 -56.23 -18.83 -21.75
N LEU A 7 -56.00 -20.14 -21.91
CA LEU A 7 -54.87 -20.84 -21.27
C LEU A 7 -53.69 -20.79 -22.25
N GLY A 8 -52.74 -19.88 -21.97
CA GLY A 8 -51.49 -19.74 -22.70
C GLY A 8 -50.60 -20.96 -22.45
N LEU A 9 -50.25 -21.62 -23.54
CA LEU A 9 -49.28 -22.70 -23.64
C LEU A 9 -47.94 -22.26 -23.03
N SER A 10 -47.51 -23.04 -22.05
CA SER A 10 -46.17 -23.07 -21.44
C SER A 10 -45.06 -22.81 -22.47
N LEU A 11 -44.44 -21.63 -22.41
CA LEU A 11 -43.10 -21.37 -22.94
C LEU A 11 -42.19 -21.08 -21.75
N LEU A 12 -42.06 -22.09 -20.90
CA LEU A 12 -41.07 -22.17 -19.83
C LEU A 12 -39.92 -23.05 -20.32
N MET A 13 -39.02 -22.49 -21.14
CA MET A 13 -37.78 -23.17 -21.49
C MET A 13 -36.67 -22.14 -21.75
N THR A 14 -35.79 -22.02 -20.75
CA THR A 14 -34.36 -21.75 -20.86
C THR A 14 -33.91 -20.39 -21.43
N LEU A 15 -33.98 -19.36 -20.60
CA LEU A 15 -32.88 -18.40 -20.53
C LEU A 15 -31.85 -18.99 -19.56
N PHE A 16 -30.86 -19.71 -20.09
CA PHE A 16 -29.68 -20.06 -19.30
C PHE A 16 -28.97 -18.75 -18.97
N ILE A 17 -29.07 -18.38 -17.71
CA ILE A 17 -28.25 -17.40 -17.02
C ILE A 17 -26.81 -17.89 -17.16
N ALA A 18 -26.03 -17.28 -18.06
CA ALA A 18 -24.58 -17.29 -17.95
C ALA A 18 -24.20 -16.10 -17.06
N CYS A 19 -24.40 -16.27 -15.75
CA CYS A 19 -23.61 -15.55 -14.77
C CYS A 19 -22.27 -16.29 -14.80
N GLU A 20 -21.24 -15.65 -15.34
CA GLU A 20 -19.87 -16.12 -15.17
C GLU A 20 -19.55 -16.02 -13.69
N ASP A 21 -19.91 -17.07 -12.95
CA ASP A 21 -19.55 -17.24 -11.55
C ASP A 21 -18.06 -17.59 -11.57
N LYS A 22 -17.22 -16.57 -11.42
CA LYS A 22 -15.84 -16.78 -10.99
C LYS A 22 -15.95 -17.36 -9.59
N LYS A 23 -15.91 -18.70 -9.53
CA LYS A 23 -15.70 -19.40 -8.27
C LYS A 23 -14.30 -19.09 -7.80
N ASP A 24 -14.18 -18.00 -7.06
CA ASP A 24 -13.06 -17.76 -6.18
C ASP A 24 -13.27 -18.65 -4.94
N ASP A 25 -13.08 -19.96 -5.13
CA ASP A 25 -12.94 -20.94 -4.04
C ASP A 25 -11.49 -20.94 -3.52
N ALA A 26 -10.94 -19.76 -3.29
CA ALA A 26 -9.83 -19.54 -2.38
C ALA A 26 -10.39 -18.71 -1.24
N ALA A 27 -10.17 -19.14 0.01
CA ALA A 27 -10.45 -18.27 1.14
C ALA A 27 -9.77 -16.93 0.87
N VAL A 28 -10.57 -15.89 0.66
CA VAL A 28 -10.08 -14.52 0.64
C VAL A 28 -9.58 -14.30 2.06
N GLU A 29 -8.28 -14.48 2.27
CA GLU A 29 -7.59 -13.98 3.46
C GLU A 29 -7.91 -12.48 3.46
N GLU A 30 -8.84 -12.06 4.29
CA GLU A 30 -9.24 -10.67 4.41
C GLU A 30 -7.97 -9.88 4.71
N SER A 31 -7.54 -9.01 3.78
CA SER A 31 -6.36 -8.17 3.97
C SER A 31 -6.53 -7.35 5.24
N THR A 32 -5.90 -7.76 6.33
CA THR A 32 -5.97 -7.05 7.60
C THR A 32 -5.17 -5.76 7.46
N VAL A 33 -5.86 -4.63 7.34
CA VAL A 33 -5.23 -3.30 7.36
C VAL A 33 -4.72 -3.04 8.78
N ILE A 34 -3.40 -2.88 8.91
CA ILE A 34 -2.76 -2.53 10.18
C ILE A 34 -2.63 -1.01 10.25
N THR A 35 -3.31 -0.40 11.22
CA THR A 35 -3.17 1.03 11.52
C THR A 35 -2.19 1.22 12.68
N VAL A 36 -1.15 2.00 12.45
CA VAL A 36 -0.14 2.34 13.46
C VAL A 36 -0.31 3.81 13.86
N THR A 37 -0.50 4.07 15.16
CA THR A 37 -0.51 5.43 15.71
C THR A 37 0.87 5.73 16.30
N THR A 38 1.52 6.78 15.82
CA THR A 38 2.85 7.19 16.29
C THR A 38 2.76 8.21 17.42
N GLY A 39 3.87 8.41 18.14
CA GLY A 39 4.07 9.59 18.97
C GLY A 39 4.22 10.88 18.14
N ASN A 40 4.41 11.99 18.85
CA ASN A 40 4.74 13.28 18.24
C ASN A 40 6.20 13.26 17.73
N VAL A 41 6.37 13.39 16.41
CA VAL A 41 7.70 13.37 15.75
C VAL A 41 8.63 14.49 16.22
N ASN A 42 8.09 15.58 16.80
CA ASN A 42 8.90 16.64 17.39
C ASN A 42 9.54 16.24 18.72
N ASP A 43 8.98 15.24 19.41
CA ASP A 43 9.50 14.74 20.69
C ASP A 43 10.54 13.62 20.45
N GLY A 44 10.52 12.98 19.28
CA GLY A 44 11.50 12.00 18.85
C GLY A 44 11.07 11.24 17.59
N SER A 45 12.03 10.64 16.91
CA SER A 45 11.77 9.75 15.77
C SER A 45 11.04 8.48 16.21
N PHE A 46 10.11 8.02 15.38
CA PHE A 46 9.42 6.73 15.55
C PHE A 46 10.02 5.70 14.61
N TYR A 47 10.23 4.46 15.08
CA TYR A 47 10.86 3.39 14.31
C TYR A 47 10.00 2.14 14.32
N TYR A 48 9.50 1.71 13.17
CA TYR A 48 8.59 0.59 13.04
C TYR A 48 9.25 -0.61 12.36
N ASN A 49 9.06 -1.77 12.97
CA ASN A 49 9.48 -3.05 12.45
C ASN A 49 8.29 -3.79 11.85
N LEU A 50 8.25 -3.85 10.51
CA LEU A 50 7.24 -4.60 9.76
C LEU A 50 7.21 -6.12 10.04
N THR A 51 8.31 -6.73 10.51
CA THR A 51 8.35 -8.17 10.81
C THR A 51 7.65 -8.53 12.12
N ILE A 52 7.84 -7.71 13.17
CA ILE A 52 7.18 -7.93 14.47
C ILE A 52 5.91 -7.08 14.65
N ALA A 53 5.59 -6.24 13.66
CA ALA A 53 4.47 -5.30 13.66
C ALA A 53 4.43 -4.42 14.93
N ALA A 54 5.59 -3.88 15.33
CA ALA A 54 5.73 -3.06 16.53
C ALA A 54 6.86 -2.02 16.40
N GLU A 55 6.86 -1.05 17.31
CA GLU A 55 7.97 -0.10 17.44
C GLU A 55 9.23 -0.82 17.94
N ASP A 56 10.36 -0.61 17.26
CA ASP A 56 11.67 -1.12 17.64
C ASP A 56 12.76 -0.19 17.11
N THR A 57 13.61 0.32 18.00
CA THR A 57 14.71 1.23 17.64
C THR A 57 15.96 0.51 17.14
N ASN A 58 16.06 -0.82 17.34
CA ASN A 58 17.24 -1.60 17.00
C ASN A 58 17.10 -2.27 15.62
N THR A 59 15.93 -2.85 15.34
CA THR A 59 15.63 -3.48 14.06
C THR A 59 14.35 -2.87 13.50
N TRP A 60 14.47 -2.02 12.49
CA TRP A 60 13.34 -1.27 11.92
C TRP A 60 13.45 -1.18 10.40
N HIS A 61 12.31 -0.93 9.77
CA HIS A 61 12.18 -0.87 8.31
C HIS A 61 11.63 0.47 7.84
N VAL A 62 10.69 1.04 8.60
CA VAL A 62 10.05 2.33 8.31
C VAL A 62 10.19 3.22 9.53
N SER A 63 10.46 4.50 9.32
CA SER A 63 10.58 5.47 10.41
C SER A 63 9.91 6.79 10.04
N LEU A 64 9.30 7.43 11.03
CA LEU A 64 8.86 8.82 10.93
C LEU A 64 9.88 9.69 11.66
N GLN A 65 10.54 10.58 10.94
CA GLN A 65 11.62 11.41 11.46
C GLN A 65 11.47 12.85 11.01
N ASN A 66 12.02 13.78 11.78
CA ASN A 66 12.21 15.16 11.35
C ASN A 66 13.58 15.29 10.66
N ILE A 67 13.58 15.42 9.34
CA ILE A 67 14.79 15.54 8.50
C ILE A 67 15.10 17.02 8.27
N ASP A 68 16.39 17.38 8.32
CA ASP A 68 16.84 18.75 8.02
C ASP A 68 16.57 19.08 6.55
N ALA A 69 15.71 20.07 6.32
CA ALA A 69 15.38 20.61 5.01
C ALA A 69 16.25 21.83 4.65
N GLY A 70 17.24 22.15 5.48
CA GLY A 70 18.12 23.30 5.35
C GLY A 70 17.60 24.53 6.09
N GLY A 71 18.51 25.48 6.37
CA GLY A 71 18.16 26.75 7.00
C GLY A 71 17.67 26.63 8.45
N GLY A 72 17.85 25.48 9.10
CA GLY A 72 17.36 25.20 10.44
C GLY A 72 15.89 24.74 10.49
N TYR A 73 15.29 24.43 9.34
CA TYR A 73 13.95 23.86 9.25
C TYR A 73 14.01 22.35 9.18
N TYR A 74 13.10 21.69 9.89
CA TYR A 74 12.99 20.24 9.92
C TYR A 74 11.62 19.81 9.43
N MET A 75 11.59 18.83 8.55
CA MET A 75 10.39 18.34 7.90
C MET A 75 10.09 16.93 8.38
N PRO A 76 8.86 16.64 8.82
CA PRO A 76 8.47 15.28 9.13
C PRO A 76 8.46 14.47 7.83
N SER A 77 9.12 13.32 7.85
CA SER A 77 9.37 12.51 6.65
C SER A 77 9.32 11.04 7.00
N ILE A 78 8.84 10.26 6.04
CA ILE A 78 9.01 8.81 6.09
C ILE A 78 10.41 8.48 5.59
N VAL A 79 11.14 7.73 6.40
CA VAL A 79 12.50 7.28 6.12
C VAL A 79 12.50 5.76 6.14
N LEU A 80 13.03 5.16 5.08
CA LEU A 80 13.17 3.71 5.01
C LEU A 80 14.57 3.28 5.45
N ASN A 81 14.67 2.08 6.00
CA ASN A 81 15.96 1.45 6.28
C ASN A 81 16.56 0.90 4.97
N ASN A 82 17.89 0.90 4.84
CA ASN A 82 18.56 0.36 3.64
C ASN A 82 18.44 -1.18 3.51
N SER A 83 17.84 -1.85 4.50
CA SER A 83 17.49 -3.27 4.45
C SER A 83 16.23 -3.57 3.64
N VAL A 84 15.47 -2.56 3.20
CA VAL A 84 14.27 -2.76 2.36
C VAL A 84 14.49 -2.34 0.92
N MET A 85 13.60 -2.82 0.05
CA MET A 85 13.43 -2.34 -1.31
C MET A 85 12.07 -1.65 -1.44
N VAL A 86 11.95 -0.74 -2.41
CA VAL A 86 10.74 0.06 -2.63
C VAL A 86 10.35 0.08 -4.10
N THR A 87 9.06 0.16 -4.37
CA THR A 87 8.50 0.46 -5.70
C THR A 87 7.22 1.26 -5.57
N ILE A 88 6.84 1.94 -6.65
CA ILE A 88 5.62 2.73 -6.77
C ILE A 88 4.72 2.05 -7.80
N ASP A 89 3.47 1.74 -7.43
CA ASP A 89 2.50 1.12 -8.34
C ASP A 89 1.13 1.82 -8.30
N ASN A 90 1.00 2.86 -9.12
CA ASN A 90 -0.23 3.63 -9.25
C ASN A 90 -1.11 3.14 -10.42
N SER A 91 -0.94 1.90 -10.88
CA SER A 91 -1.76 1.34 -11.98
C SER A 91 -3.23 1.15 -11.59
N VAL A 92 -3.48 0.91 -10.29
CA VAL A 92 -4.79 0.76 -9.66
C VAL A 92 -4.83 1.50 -8.30
N THR A 93 -5.98 1.59 -7.66
CA THR A 93 -6.06 2.16 -6.30
C THR A 93 -5.48 1.19 -5.27
N PHE A 94 -5.11 1.69 -4.07
CA PHE A 94 -4.57 0.84 -3.00
C PHE A 94 -5.47 -0.37 -2.68
N ASP A 95 -6.79 -0.17 -2.62
CA ASP A 95 -7.77 -1.21 -2.30
C ASP A 95 -7.94 -2.25 -3.42
N GLU A 96 -7.43 -1.97 -4.62
CA GLU A 96 -7.49 -2.84 -5.81
C GLU A 96 -6.15 -3.54 -6.10
N LEU A 97 -5.11 -3.32 -5.27
CA LEU A 97 -3.83 -4.00 -5.41
C LEU A 97 -3.96 -5.47 -4.99
N GLU A 98 -3.92 -6.37 -5.95
CA GLU A 98 -3.99 -7.83 -5.73
C GLU A 98 -2.67 -8.55 -6.04
N GLU A 99 -1.77 -7.93 -6.81
CA GLU A 99 -0.54 -8.55 -7.29
C GLU A 99 0.72 -7.89 -6.69
N ILE A 100 1.73 -8.72 -6.41
CA ILE A 100 3.04 -8.24 -6.00
C ILE A 100 3.83 -7.87 -7.27
N PRO A 101 4.51 -6.71 -7.30
CA PRO A 101 5.38 -6.33 -8.40
C PRO A 101 6.45 -7.38 -8.72
N SER A 102 6.79 -7.49 -10.00
CA SER A 102 7.86 -8.36 -10.49
C SER A 102 9.22 -7.97 -9.89
N ASN A 103 10.12 -8.96 -9.77
CA ASN A 103 11.40 -8.79 -9.06
C ASN A 103 12.28 -7.64 -9.59
N ASP A 104 12.17 -7.30 -10.88
CA ASP A 104 12.91 -6.23 -11.54
C ASP A 104 12.33 -4.83 -11.34
N GLN A 105 11.14 -4.71 -10.75
CA GLN A 105 10.52 -3.42 -10.42
C GLN A 105 11.00 -2.85 -9.08
N TRP A 106 11.59 -3.67 -8.22
CA TRP A 106 12.03 -3.25 -6.90
C TRP A 106 13.34 -2.46 -6.97
N SER A 107 13.35 -1.28 -6.35
CA SER A 107 14.51 -0.40 -6.25
C SER A 107 15.14 -0.48 -4.86
N THR A 108 16.48 -0.41 -4.80
CA THR A 108 17.22 -0.15 -3.56
C THR A 108 17.39 1.34 -3.28
N ASP A 109 17.01 2.20 -4.24
CA ASP A 109 17.00 3.64 -4.03
C ASP A 109 15.76 4.04 -3.23
N ILE A 110 15.92 4.02 -1.92
CA ILE A 110 14.89 4.40 -0.97
C ILE A 110 14.73 5.91 -0.82
N SER A 111 15.59 6.73 -1.44
CA SER A 111 15.49 8.19 -1.34
C SER A 111 14.27 8.75 -2.05
N ILE A 112 13.69 7.98 -2.98
CA ILE A 112 12.50 8.39 -3.75
C ILE A 112 11.29 8.73 -2.86
N VAL A 113 11.17 8.11 -1.67
CA VAL A 113 10.05 8.35 -0.74
C VAL A 113 10.37 9.35 0.38
N ALA A 114 11.64 9.78 0.49
CA ALA A 114 12.09 10.71 1.51
C ALA A 114 11.78 12.17 1.13
N TYR A 115 12.04 13.10 2.05
CA TYR A 115 11.87 14.53 1.79
C TYR A 115 12.65 14.99 0.56
N GLY A 116 11.95 15.66 -0.36
CA GLY A 116 12.52 16.12 -1.63
C GLY A 116 12.72 15.03 -2.69
N GLY A 117 12.31 13.79 -2.43
CA GLY A 117 12.24 12.70 -3.41
C GLY A 117 11.02 12.82 -4.32
N ASP A 118 11.07 12.13 -5.47
CA ASP A 118 10.02 12.17 -6.50
C ASP A 118 8.66 11.64 -6.01
N ASN A 119 8.66 10.80 -4.97
CA ASN A 119 7.49 10.14 -4.37
C ASN A 119 7.46 10.35 -2.85
N GLU A 120 7.89 11.53 -2.38
CA GLU A 120 7.86 11.93 -0.98
C GLU A 120 6.50 11.61 -0.34
N VAL A 121 6.50 10.86 0.77
CA VAL A 121 5.25 10.44 1.42
C VAL A 121 4.51 11.60 2.09
N LEU A 122 5.25 12.50 2.73
CA LEU A 122 4.71 13.65 3.46
C LEU A 122 5.16 14.93 2.77
N ASN A 123 4.32 15.47 1.90
CA ASN A 123 4.66 16.66 1.13
C ASN A 123 4.40 17.93 1.94
N TYR A 124 5.39 18.80 2.05
CA TYR A 124 5.25 20.09 2.71
C TYR A 124 5.02 21.23 1.71
N ASP A 125 3.82 21.82 1.75
CA ASP A 125 3.52 23.07 1.05
C ASP A 125 4.05 24.25 1.86
N GLN A 126 5.18 24.81 1.42
CA GLN A 126 5.82 25.96 2.05
C GLN A 126 5.03 27.26 1.93
N THR A 127 4.12 27.37 0.96
CA THR A 127 3.30 28.58 0.75
C THR A 127 2.17 28.64 1.76
N ASN A 128 1.50 27.51 1.97
CA ASN A 128 0.36 27.41 2.88
C ASN A 128 0.76 26.90 4.27
N HIS A 129 2.02 26.48 4.45
CA HIS A 129 2.55 25.85 5.66
C HIS A 129 1.73 24.63 6.12
N THR A 130 1.39 23.78 5.16
CA THR A 130 0.57 22.57 5.39
C THR A 130 1.30 21.32 4.92
N ILE A 131 1.01 20.20 5.57
CA ILE A 131 1.49 18.87 5.15
C ILE A 131 0.32 18.14 4.48
N SER A 132 0.59 17.53 3.34
CA SER A 132 -0.29 16.55 2.70
C SER A 132 0.41 15.18 2.65
N VAL A 133 -0.38 14.13 2.45
CA VAL A 133 0.13 12.78 2.25
C VAL A 133 0.09 12.48 0.75
N SER A 134 1.10 11.78 0.23
CA SER A 134 1.11 11.31 -1.16
C SER A 134 -0.11 10.44 -1.46
N ASN A 135 -0.56 10.48 -2.72
CA ASN A 135 -1.55 9.54 -3.25
C ASN A 135 -0.89 8.31 -3.89
N ASP A 136 0.43 8.19 -3.81
CA ASP A 136 1.18 7.06 -4.37
C ASP A 136 0.94 5.80 -3.54
N ASN A 137 0.77 4.68 -4.25
CA ASN A 137 0.88 3.36 -3.65
C ASN A 137 2.36 3.01 -3.53
N ILE A 138 2.88 3.09 -2.30
CA ILE A 138 4.27 2.78 -1.98
C ILE A 138 4.33 1.36 -1.44
N LEU A 139 4.95 0.46 -2.20
CA LEU A 139 5.13 -0.91 -1.81
C LEU A 139 6.55 -1.08 -1.25
N ILE A 140 6.67 -1.77 -0.12
CA ILE A 140 7.93 -2.00 0.58
C ILE A 140 8.15 -3.51 0.71
N TYR A 141 9.32 -3.97 0.29
CA TYR A 141 9.72 -5.36 0.38
C TYR A 141 10.90 -5.53 1.33
N ILE A 142 10.79 -6.49 2.26
CA ILE A 142 11.91 -6.90 3.12
C ILE A 142 12.56 -8.13 2.46
N PRO A 143 13.72 -7.99 1.81
CA PRO A 143 14.48 -9.14 1.34
C PRO A 143 14.89 -10.01 2.53
N PHE A 144 14.33 -11.21 2.62
CA PHE A 144 14.92 -12.25 3.46
C PHE A 144 16.29 -12.60 2.87
N TRP A 145 17.34 -12.47 3.67
CA TRP A 145 18.72 -12.80 3.28
C TRP A 145 18.76 -14.09 2.45
N MET A 146 18.95 -13.94 1.13
CA MET A 146 19.52 -15.03 0.34
C MET A 146 20.89 -15.30 0.95
N ILE A 147 21.03 -16.48 1.54
CA ILE A 147 22.32 -17.04 1.93
C ILE A 147 23.28 -16.80 0.75
N PRO A 148 24.45 -16.16 0.94
CA PRO A 148 25.40 -16.06 -0.14
C PRO A 148 25.82 -17.49 -0.51
N ILE A 149 25.34 -17.96 -1.66
CA ILE A 149 25.94 -19.11 -2.32
C ILE A 149 27.35 -18.64 -2.69
N LEU A 150 28.33 -19.12 -1.93
CA LEU A 150 29.73 -19.04 -2.31
C LEU A 150 29.84 -19.84 -3.62
N ILE A 151 30.07 -19.15 -4.74
CA ILE A 151 30.50 -19.76 -5.99
C ILE A 151 32.01 -20.02 -5.88
#